data_AF-G2GWG3-F1
#
_entry.id   AF-G2GWG3-F1
#
_cell.length_a   1.000
_cell.length_b   1.000
_cell.length_c   1.000
_cell.angle_alpha   90.00
_cell.angle_beta   90.00
_cell.angle_gamma   90.00
#
_symmetry.space_group_name_H-M   'P 1'
#
loop_
_entity.id
_entity.type
_entity.pdbx_description
1 polymer ?
#
loop_
_entity_poly.entity_id
_entity_poly.type
_entity_poly.pdbx_seq_one_letter_code
_entity_poly.pdbx_strand_id
1 'polypeptide(L)'
;MKKKIKDLAEGLKGEHRWNKNIGEELVLKFKYLTPLHHDRAIYDKDKFYTNLTPFTEEQREITQSVLDEIAVKTGLEFKMVEGTEFSNLTFGNYNAIKNRLVGYAFPPNNYSGVSPIWVNFASVDCFKEIITHEIGHAIGLQHVTQAGYSSADSIMWPITSSTKELQPADILALKQLYGQDTNPDPEEREKILKRQQEREKKREVRKKEQKKQRAAQEQAEQLLAKERKRRQQEVQERANKLAREREIALRQEQEWIRLEQKRVNKRRAAREAAEEKRQRQIEERAKEEARIVKEHEEQWQRMKEERRQMEEERKKQWERIKEERAQRKREYDQEYTKRREQRERERNEKKLPAENYLAQDMSSFTFHSSLQGSFQGRLINRNDEQSHKGFFSGGVSLLGDAANLSLR
;
A
#
# COMPACT_ATOMS: atom_id res chain seq x y z
N MET A 1 -9.09 -78.21 -4.93
CA MET A 1 -9.65 -77.09 -4.15
C MET A 1 -9.67 -77.36 -2.64
N LYS A 2 -10.45 -78.33 -2.10
CA LYS A 2 -10.57 -78.56 -0.63
C LYS A 2 -9.23 -78.68 0.13
N LYS A 3 -8.21 -79.35 -0.44
CA LYS A 3 -6.86 -79.43 0.15
C LYS A 3 -6.20 -78.05 0.26
N LYS A 4 -6.07 -77.29 -0.85
CA LYS A 4 -5.54 -75.91 -0.89
C LYS A 4 -6.16 -75.01 0.19
N ILE A 5 -7.48 -75.07 0.40
CA ILE A 5 -8.16 -74.27 1.42
C ILE A 5 -7.75 -74.67 2.85
N LYS A 6 -7.61 -75.98 3.14
CA LYS A 6 -7.15 -76.47 4.45
C LYS A 6 -5.69 -76.10 4.72
N ASP A 7 -4.82 -76.33 3.73
CA ASP A 7 -3.38 -76.08 3.84
C ASP A 7 -3.09 -74.56 4.02
N LEU A 8 -3.91 -73.69 3.41
CA LEU A 8 -3.87 -72.25 3.64
C LEU A 8 -4.39 -71.89 5.04
N ALA A 9 -5.59 -72.36 5.40
CA ALA A 9 -6.23 -72.08 6.68
C ALA A 9 -5.33 -72.45 7.87
N GLU A 10 -4.59 -73.56 7.77
CA GLU A 10 -3.67 -74.00 8.81
C GLU A 10 -2.56 -72.95 9.05
N GLY A 11 -1.92 -72.46 7.99
CA GLY A 11 -0.86 -71.45 8.09
C GLY A 11 -1.35 -70.02 8.27
N LEU A 12 -2.65 -69.76 8.13
CA LEU A 12 -3.27 -68.46 8.48
C LEU A 12 -3.47 -68.27 9.99
N LYS A 13 -3.38 -69.34 10.80
CA LYS A 13 -3.52 -69.24 12.26
C LYS A 13 -2.23 -68.69 12.87
N GLY A 14 -2.33 -67.56 13.56
CA GLY A 14 -1.24 -67.08 14.41
C GLY A 14 -1.12 -67.89 15.70
N GLU A 15 0.00 -67.72 16.40
CA GLU A 15 0.26 -68.33 17.72
C GLU A 15 -0.62 -67.77 18.84
N HIS A 16 -1.31 -66.64 18.60
CA HIS A 16 -2.11 -65.95 19.60
C HIS A 16 -3.58 -65.87 19.20
N ARG A 17 -4.45 -66.12 20.18
CA ARG A 17 -5.91 -66.04 20.08
C ARG A 17 -6.50 -65.47 21.37
N TRP A 18 -7.73 -64.98 21.30
CA TRP A 18 -8.48 -64.68 22.50
C TRP A 18 -8.86 -65.97 23.23
N ASN A 19 -8.60 -66.04 24.54
CA ASN A 19 -8.93 -67.21 25.34
C ASN A 19 -10.42 -67.20 25.71
N LYS A 20 -11.09 -68.32 25.46
CA LYS A 20 -12.46 -68.61 25.90
C LYS A 20 -12.40 -69.20 27.30
N ASN A 21 -13.16 -68.66 28.26
CA ASN A 21 -13.31 -69.29 29.58
C ASN A 21 -14.03 -70.64 29.43
N ILE A 22 -13.69 -71.61 30.28
CA ILE A 22 -14.29 -72.95 30.20
C ILE A 22 -15.79 -72.85 30.50
N GLY A 23 -16.62 -73.12 29.49
CA GLY A 23 -18.09 -73.10 29.59
C GLY A 23 -18.77 -71.79 29.20
N GLU A 24 -18.04 -70.71 28.93
CA GLU A 24 -18.61 -69.41 28.50
C GLU A 24 -18.40 -69.18 27.00
N GLU A 25 -19.32 -68.50 26.32
CA GLU A 25 -19.13 -68.09 24.93
C GLU A 25 -18.12 -66.93 24.79
N LEU A 26 -17.39 -66.89 23.67
CA LEU A 26 -16.36 -65.88 23.45
C LEU A 26 -16.99 -64.61 22.87
N VAL A 27 -17.31 -63.66 23.75
CA VAL A 27 -17.82 -62.34 23.38
C VAL A 27 -16.68 -61.34 23.29
N LEU A 28 -16.34 -60.90 22.08
CA LEU A 28 -15.29 -59.90 21.86
C LEU A 28 -15.87 -58.49 21.98
N LYS A 29 -15.49 -57.79 23.06
CA LYS A 29 -15.87 -56.39 23.28
C LYS A 29 -15.06 -55.46 22.39
N PHE A 30 -15.69 -54.47 21.78
CA PHE A 30 -14.99 -53.48 20.95
C PHE A 30 -15.45 -52.04 21.19
N LYS A 31 -14.57 -51.07 20.93
CA LYS A 31 -14.93 -49.64 20.96
C LYS A 31 -14.18 -48.80 19.94
N TYR A 32 -14.81 -47.71 19.53
CA TYR A 32 -14.17 -46.67 18.72
C TYR A 32 -13.44 -45.69 19.63
N LEU A 33 -12.16 -45.46 19.38
CA LEU A 33 -11.36 -44.50 20.10
C LEU A 33 -11.82 -43.08 19.76
N THR A 34 -12.01 -42.28 20.80
CA THR A 34 -12.14 -40.82 20.72
C THR A 34 -10.80 -40.24 21.18
N PRO A 35 -9.77 -40.16 20.31
CA PRO A 35 -8.46 -39.68 20.71
C PRO A 35 -8.56 -38.22 21.17
N LEU A 36 -8.18 -37.97 22.42
CA LEU A 36 -7.92 -36.61 22.90
C LEU A 36 -6.73 -36.09 22.09
N HIS A 37 -6.92 -35.02 21.32
CA HIS A 37 -6.06 -34.61 20.19
C HIS A 37 -4.62 -34.15 20.53
N HIS A 38 -4.11 -34.42 21.73
CA HIS A 38 -2.88 -33.81 22.25
C HIS A 38 -1.82 -34.79 22.72
N ASP A 39 -2.16 -36.01 23.16
CA ASP A 39 -1.18 -36.86 23.85
C ASP A 39 -0.82 -38.16 23.13
N ARG A 40 0.47 -38.19 22.75
CA ARG A 40 1.29 -39.34 22.33
C ARG A 40 0.99 -39.94 20.96
N ALA A 41 1.95 -39.74 20.07
CA ALA A 41 2.11 -40.58 18.91
C ALA A 41 2.35 -42.03 19.34
N ILE A 42 1.66 -42.96 18.69
CA ILE A 42 1.76 -44.39 18.99
C ILE A 42 3.09 -44.89 18.47
N TYR A 43 3.85 -45.53 19.36
CA TYR A 43 5.15 -46.12 19.06
C TYR A 43 4.96 -47.54 18.55
N ASP A 44 5.08 -47.74 17.24
CA ASP A 44 5.41 -49.04 16.67
C ASP A 44 6.86 -48.98 16.20
N LYS A 45 7.76 -49.60 16.99
CA LYS A 45 9.15 -49.94 16.63
C LYS A 45 9.81 -48.88 15.73
N ASP A 46 10.07 -47.72 16.33
CA ASP A 46 10.71 -46.52 15.76
C ASP A 46 9.84 -45.60 14.87
N LYS A 47 8.53 -45.86 14.72
CA LYS A 47 7.62 -44.96 13.98
C LYS A 47 6.60 -44.28 14.90
N PHE A 48 6.50 -42.96 14.75
CA PHE A 48 5.53 -42.11 15.43
C PHE A 48 4.36 -41.77 14.49
N TYR A 49 3.17 -42.27 14.81
CA TYR A 49 1.94 -41.87 14.11
C TYR A 49 1.29 -40.67 14.83
N THR A 50 1.34 -39.49 14.19
CA THR A 50 0.66 -38.28 14.65
C THR A 50 -0.74 -38.16 14.02
N ASN A 51 -1.51 -37.14 14.44
CA ASN A 51 -2.82 -36.80 13.88
C ASN A 51 -3.83 -37.96 13.99
N LEU A 52 -4.02 -38.49 15.20
CA LEU A 52 -5.05 -39.48 15.47
C LEU A 52 -6.44 -38.84 15.32
N THR A 53 -7.32 -39.47 14.54
CA THR A 53 -8.71 -39.03 14.37
C THR A 53 -9.68 -40.16 14.75
N PRO A 54 -10.88 -39.83 15.26
CA PRO A 54 -11.91 -40.85 15.47
C PRO A 54 -12.36 -41.43 14.12
N PHE A 55 -12.90 -42.65 14.13
CA PHE A 55 -13.61 -43.19 12.96
C PHE A 55 -14.84 -42.33 12.66
N THR A 56 -15.01 -41.96 11.39
CA THR A 56 -16.22 -41.30 10.88
C THR A 56 -17.44 -42.22 11.00
N GLU A 57 -18.66 -41.68 10.94
CA GLU A 57 -19.88 -42.50 10.96
C GLU A 57 -19.86 -43.57 9.85
N GLU A 58 -19.40 -43.22 8.65
CA GLU A 58 -19.26 -44.16 7.52
C GLU A 58 -18.23 -45.28 7.82
N GLN A 59 -17.08 -44.94 8.42
CA GLN A 59 -16.09 -45.94 8.83
C GLN A 59 -16.62 -46.86 9.93
N ARG A 60 -17.34 -46.32 10.93
CA ARG A 60 -18.01 -47.10 11.99
C ARG A 60 -19.04 -48.06 11.39
N GLU A 61 -19.86 -47.55 10.47
CA GLU A 61 -20.83 -48.33 9.72
C GLU A 61 -20.16 -49.49 8.95
N ILE A 62 -19.08 -49.24 8.21
CA ILE A 62 -18.35 -50.29 7.47
C ILE A 62 -17.73 -51.30 8.44
N THR A 63 -17.09 -50.84 9.52
CA THR A 63 -16.46 -51.68 10.55
C THR A 63 -17.50 -52.62 11.18
N GLN A 64 -18.64 -52.10 11.61
CA GLN A 64 -19.75 -52.90 12.13
C GLN A 64 -20.23 -53.94 11.11
N SER A 65 -20.34 -53.55 9.84
CA SER A 65 -20.74 -54.47 8.76
C SER A 65 -19.77 -55.64 8.59
N VAL A 66 -18.47 -55.41 8.78
CA VAL A 66 -17.43 -56.44 8.74
C VAL A 66 -17.49 -57.33 10.00
N LEU A 67 -17.68 -56.75 11.19
CA LEU A 67 -17.87 -57.54 12.42
C LEU A 67 -19.12 -58.44 12.34
N ASP A 68 -20.23 -57.94 11.79
CA ASP A 68 -21.44 -58.74 11.52
C ASP A 68 -21.15 -59.87 10.51
N GLU A 69 -20.38 -59.59 9.45
CA GLU A 69 -19.99 -60.58 8.42
C GLU A 69 -19.14 -61.70 9.04
N ILE A 70 -18.17 -61.35 9.88
CA ILE A 70 -17.31 -62.29 10.61
C ILE A 70 -18.17 -63.13 11.56
N ALA A 71 -19.06 -62.50 12.35
CA ALA A 71 -19.96 -63.20 13.26
C ALA A 71 -20.79 -64.27 12.55
N VAL A 72 -21.49 -63.90 11.47
CA VAL A 72 -22.30 -64.85 10.67
C VAL A 72 -21.44 -65.97 10.07
N LYS A 73 -20.25 -65.64 9.55
CA LYS A 73 -19.39 -66.62 8.88
C LYS A 73 -18.71 -67.58 9.87
N THR A 74 -18.43 -67.15 11.11
CA THR A 74 -17.56 -67.88 12.06
C THR A 74 -18.25 -68.42 13.32
N GLY A 75 -19.26 -67.71 13.85
CA GLY A 75 -19.85 -67.97 15.17
C GLY A 75 -19.25 -67.13 16.31
N LEU A 76 -18.43 -66.12 16.01
CA LEU A 76 -17.93 -65.16 17.00
C LEU A 76 -19.00 -64.11 17.36
N GLU A 77 -19.14 -63.74 18.63
CA GLU A 77 -19.96 -62.59 19.04
C GLU A 77 -19.08 -61.33 19.20
N PHE A 78 -19.58 -60.18 18.73
CA PHE A 78 -18.96 -58.88 18.92
C PHE A 78 -19.92 -57.90 19.60
N LYS A 79 -19.49 -57.32 20.72
CA LYS A 79 -20.28 -56.37 21.52
C LYS A 79 -19.61 -55.00 21.57
N MET A 80 -20.32 -53.96 21.11
CA MET A 80 -19.86 -52.59 21.28
C MET A 80 -19.93 -52.19 22.75
N VAL A 81 -18.89 -51.52 23.25
CA VAL A 81 -18.83 -50.93 24.59
C VAL A 81 -18.39 -49.46 24.50
N GLU A 82 -18.72 -48.66 25.52
CA GLU A 82 -18.49 -47.21 25.50
C GLU A 82 -17.66 -46.73 26.70
N GLY A 83 -17.09 -45.53 26.56
CA GLY A 83 -16.32 -44.87 27.61
C GLY A 83 -15.14 -45.69 28.15
N THR A 84 -15.11 -45.85 29.47
CA THR A 84 -14.03 -46.51 30.22
C THR A 84 -14.17 -48.03 30.29
N GLU A 85 -15.23 -48.64 29.73
CA GLU A 85 -15.37 -50.10 29.73
C GLU A 85 -14.21 -50.77 28.98
N PHE A 86 -13.75 -51.91 29.50
CA PHE A 86 -12.73 -52.74 28.87
C PHE A 86 -13.22 -53.35 27.55
N SER A 87 -12.33 -53.36 26.55
CA SER A 87 -12.62 -53.81 25.19
C SER A 87 -11.44 -54.61 24.63
N ASN A 88 -11.70 -55.81 24.12
CA ASN A 88 -10.71 -56.62 23.40
C ASN A 88 -10.16 -55.90 22.15
N LEU A 89 -11.03 -55.21 21.41
CA LEU A 89 -10.69 -54.53 20.15
C LEU A 89 -10.88 -53.01 20.29
N THR A 90 -9.92 -52.21 19.83
CA THR A 90 -10.07 -50.74 19.78
C THR A 90 -9.77 -50.20 18.39
N PHE A 91 -10.65 -49.34 17.87
CA PHE A 91 -10.58 -48.84 16.49
C PHE A 91 -10.22 -47.34 16.46
N GLY A 92 -9.22 -46.95 15.66
CA GLY A 92 -8.88 -45.54 15.48
C GLY A 92 -8.18 -45.25 14.14
N ASN A 93 -8.23 -44.00 13.68
CA ASN A 93 -7.47 -43.56 12.51
C ASN A 93 -6.16 -42.89 12.93
N TYR A 94 -5.15 -42.97 12.06
CA TYR A 94 -4.00 -42.06 12.02
C TYR A 94 -3.93 -41.38 10.65
N ASN A 95 -3.20 -40.26 10.53
CA ASN A 95 -2.98 -39.63 9.22
C ASN A 95 -1.47 -39.55 8.91
N ALA A 96 -1.02 -40.41 8.00
CA ALA A 96 0.38 -40.48 7.56
C ALA A 96 0.50 -40.45 6.04
N ILE A 97 0.26 -39.29 5.43
CA ILE A 97 0.27 -39.04 3.96
C ILE A 97 1.52 -39.58 3.24
N LYS A 98 2.69 -39.58 3.90
CA LYS A 98 3.97 -40.05 3.31
C LYS A 98 4.29 -41.52 3.60
N ASN A 99 3.50 -42.21 4.42
CA ASN A 99 3.75 -43.61 4.79
C ASN A 99 3.00 -44.55 3.84
N ARG A 100 3.64 -45.64 3.42
CA ARG A 100 3.01 -46.71 2.63
C ARG A 100 2.12 -47.63 3.46
N LEU A 101 2.21 -47.56 4.79
CA LEU A 101 1.34 -48.30 5.68
C LEU A 101 -0.09 -47.74 5.58
N VAL A 102 -1.03 -48.61 5.21
CA VAL A 102 -2.46 -48.29 5.04
C VAL A 102 -3.29 -48.67 6.26
N GLY A 103 -2.81 -49.63 7.04
CA GLY A 103 -3.40 -50.09 8.30
C GLY A 103 -2.37 -50.89 9.11
N TYR A 104 -2.66 -51.14 10.37
CA TYR A 104 -2.02 -52.17 11.19
C TYR A 104 -2.90 -52.53 12.38
N ALA A 105 -2.81 -53.79 12.82
CA ALA A 105 -3.32 -54.26 14.08
C ALA A 105 -2.32 -55.17 14.78
N PHE A 106 -2.41 -55.24 16.10
CA PHE A 106 -1.64 -56.22 16.88
C PHE A 106 -2.45 -57.51 17.03
N PRO A 107 -1.84 -58.69 16.96
CA PRO A 107 -2.53 -59.92 17.32
C PRO A 107 -3.02 -59.86 18.79
N PRO A 108 -3.99 -60.72 19.16
CA PRO A 108 -4.34 -60.92 20.56
C PRO A 108 -3.06 -61.13 21.38
N ASN A 109 -2.94 -60.52 22.56
CA ASN A 109 -1.79 -60.76 23.42
C ASN A 109 -2.21 -60.72 24.89
N ASN A 110 -1.55 -61.55 25.69
CA ASN A 110 -1.90 -61.73 27.11
C ASN A 110 -1.45 -60.56 28.01
N TYR A 111 -0.69 -59.60 27.49
CA TYR A 111 -0.08 -58.52 28.28
C TYR A 111 -0.93 -57.24 28.31
N SER A 112 -1.45 -56.79 27.16
CA SER A 112 -2.31 -55.60 27.10
C SER A 112 -3.79 -55.94 27.32
N GLY A 113 -4.22 -57.17 27.01
CA GLY A 113 -5.64 -57.53 26.94
C GLY A 113 -6.42 -56.81 25.82
N VAL A 114 -5.76 -55.97 25.03
CA VAL A 114 -6.36 -55.13 23.99
C VAL A 114 -5.55 -55.24 22.70
N SER A 115 -6.22 -55.56 21.60
CA SER A 115 -5.72 -55.41 20.24
C SER A 115 -6.22 -54.08 19.65
N PRO A 116 -5.34 -53.08 19.49
CA PRO A 116 -5.69 -51.87 18.79
C PRO A 116 -5.51 -52.04 17.27
N ILE A 117 -6.50 -51.54 16.54
CA ILE A 117 -6.67 -51.58 15.09
C ILE A 117 -6.62 -50.14 14.58
N TRP A 118 -5.62 -49.87 13.73
CA TRP A 118 -5.30 -48.54 13.24
C TRP A 118 -5.38 -48.50 11.72
N VAL A 119 -6.14 -47.56 11.17
CA VAL A 119 -6.26 -47.36 9.71
C VAL A 119 -5.74 -45.98 9.31
N ASN A 120 -5.05 -45.89 8.18
CA ASN A 120 -4.57 -44.62 7.64
C ASN A 120 -5.74 -43.87 7.01
N PHE A 121 -6.02 -42.66 7.50
CA PHE A 121 -7.08 -41.79 6.98
C PHE A 121 -6.83 -41.36 5.52
N ALA A 122 -5.61 -41.52 5.00
CA ALA A 122 -5.31 -41.33 3.58
C ALA A 122 -5.81 -42.48 2.67
N SER A 123 -6.28 -43.61 3.23
CA SER A 123 -6.62 -44.85 2.51
C SER A 123 -8.11 -45.18 2.55
N VAL A 124 -8.99 -44.18 2.55
CA VAL A 124 -10.46 -44.34 2.67
C VAL A 124 -11.06 -45.16 1.52
N ASP A 125 -10.54 -45.04 0.29
CA ASP A 125 -11.07 -45.72 -0.91
C ASP A 125 -11.04 -47.26 -0.81
N CYS A 126 -10.10 -47.81 -0.04
CA CYS A 126 -9.97 -49.24 0.25
C CYS A 126 -10.28 -49.58 1.73
N PHE A 127 -11.01 -48.71 2.45
CA PHE A 127 -11.26 -48.89 3.90
C PHE A 127 -11.89 -50.25 4.27
N LYS A 128 -12.88 -50.78 3.50
CA LYS A 128 -13.49 -52.10 3.78
C LYS A 128 -12.44 -53.23 3.74
N GLU A 129 -11.55 -53.19 2.77
CA GLU A 129 -10.49 -54.20 2.58
C GLU A 129 -9.50 -54.15 3.75
N ILE A 130 -8.95 -52.97 4.04
CA ILE A 130 -8.00 -52.76 5.14
C ILE A 130 -8.64 -53.16 6.47
N ILE A 131 -9.82 -52.65 6.82
CA ILE A 131 -10.42 -52.96 8.12
C ILE A 131 -10.74 -54.45 8.29
N THR A 132 -11.07 -55.16 7.20
CA THR A 132 -11.27 -56.62 7.24
C THR A 132 -9.95 -57.37 7.48
N HIS A 133 -8.86 -56.94 6.83
CA HIS A 133 -7.51 -57.46 7.06
C HIS A 133 -7.05 -57.22 8.51
N GLU A 134 -7.15 -55.98 9.00
CA GLU A 134 -6.70 -55.64 10.35
C GLU A 134 -7.54 -56.28 11.46
N ILE A 135 -8.86 -56.42 11.27
CA ILE A 135 -9.69 -57.22 12.19
C ILE A 135 -9.21 -58.67 12.19
N GLY A 136 -8.87 -59.24 11.03
CA GLY A 136 -8.29 -60.58 10.91
C GLY A 136 -7.06 -60.77 11.79
N HIS A 137 -6.11 -59.83 11.75
CA HIS A 137 -4.97 -59.80 12.68
C HIS A 137 -5.41 -59.70 14.14
N ALA A 138 -6.30 -58.77 14.46
CA ALA A 138 -6.80 -58.53 15.82
C ALA A 138 -7.56 -59.70 16.45
N ILE A 139 -8.00 -60.67 15.64
CA ILE A 139 -8.61 -61.93 16.08
C ILE A 139 -7.72 -63.16 15.81
N GLY A 140 -6.42 -62.98 15.55
CA GLY A 140 -5.43 -64.06 15.57
C GLY A 140 -5.11 -64.71 14.22
N LEU A 141 -5.49 -64.10 13.09
CA LEU A 141 -4.95 -64.48 11.79
C LEU A 141 -3.59 -63.83 11.54
N GLN A 142 -2.70 -64.54 10.86
CA GLN A 142 -1.42 -64.02 10.37
C GLN A 142 -1.42 -63.90 8.84
N HIS A 143 -0.41 -63.23 8.31
CA HIS A 143 -0.23 -63.10 6.87
C HIS A 143 -0.03 -64.46 6.18
N VAL A 144 -0.48 -64.54 4.93
CA VAL A 144 -0.11 -65.65 4.04
C VAL A 144 1.40 -65.63 3.80
N THR A 145 2.09 -66.71 4.19
CA THR A 145 3.55 -66.87 4.02
C THR A 145 3.93 -67.97 3.03
N GLN A 146 3.00 -68.88 2.73
CA GLN A 146 3.24 -70.02 1.86
C GLN A 146 3.25 -69.62 0.37
N ALA A 147 4.16 -70.20 -0.41
CA ALA A 147 4.18 -70.01 -1.86
C ALA A 147 2.98 -70.68 -2.55
N GLY A 148 2.53 -70.11 -3.69
CA GLY A 148 1.42 -70.66 -4.49
C GLY A 148 0.02 -70.15 -4.11
N TYR A 149 -0.05 -69.16 -3.22
CA TYR A 149 -1.26 -68.42 -2.88
C TYR A 149 -1.21 -67.00 -3.43
N SER A 150 -2.35 -66.31 -3.39
CA SER A 150 -2.55 -64.97 -3.94
C SER A 150 -3.54 -64.17 -3.08
N SER A 151 -3.66 -62.87 -3.35
CA SER A 151 -4.69 -62.00 -2.77
C SER A 151 -6.13 -62.48 -3.02
N ALA A 152 -6.37 -63.27 -4.07
CA ALA A 152 -7.69 -63.87 -4.30
C ALA A 152 -8.00 -65.05 -3.36
N ASP A 153 -7.00 -65.63 -2.68
CA ASP A 153 -7.17 -66.80 -1.80
C ASP A 153 -7.46 -66.42 -0.33
N SER A 154 -7.10 -65.21 0.10
CA SER A 154 -7.22 -64.73 1.49
C SER A 154 -7.22 -63.20 1.56
N ILE A 155 -7.98 -62.62 2.50
CA ILE A 155 -7.85 -61.19 2.83
C ILE A 155 -6.49 -60.88 3.50
N MET A 156 -5.86 -61.87 4.16
CA MET A 156 -4.60 -61.75 4.90
C MET A 156 -3.35 -61.77 4.00
N TRP A 157 -3.49 -61.40 2.73
CA TRP A 157 -2.34 -61.20 1.85
C TRP A 157 -1.54 -59.95 2.31
N PRO A 158 -0.20 -59.98 2.41
CA PRO A 158 0.60 -58.88 3.00
C PRO A 158 0.55 -57.52 2.29
N ILE A 159 -0.10 -57.45 1.13
CA ILE A 159 -0.25 -56.28 0.27
C ILE A 159 -1.75 -56.13 0.01
N THR A 160 -2.22 -54.90 -0.21
CA THR A 160 -3.61 -54.58 -0.58
C THR A 160 -4.22 -55.65 -1.49
N SER A 161 -5.27 -56.28 -0.99
CA SER A 161 -5.85 -57.47 -1.56
C SER A 161 -6.87 -57.12 -2.65
N SER A 162 -7.03 -57.98 -3.65
CA SER A 162 -8.09 -57.82 -4.64
C SER A 162 -9.47 -58.18 -4.09
N THR A 163 -9.54 -58.88 -2.93
CA THR A 163 -10.79 -59.14 -2.22
C THR A 163 -11.03 -58.15 -1.10
N LYS A 164 -12.31 -57.91 -0.78
CA LYS A 164 -12.75 -57.00 0.30
C LYS A 164 -13.44 -57.72 1.45
N GLU A 165 -13.39 -59.05 1.47
CA GLU A 165 -14.21 -59.93 2.32
C GLU A 165 -13.43 -61.19 2.73
N LEU A 166 -13.82 -61.82 3.85
CA LEU A 166 -13.23 -63.09 4.27
C LEU A 166 -13.44 -64.19 3.21
N GLN A 167 -12.34 -64.81 2.78
CA GLN A 167 -12.31 -65.95 1.86
C GLN A 167 -12.53 -67.28 2.61
N PRO A 168 -12.85 -68.38 1.89
CA PRO A 168 -13.11 -69.68 2.52
C PRO A 168 -12.00 -70.20 3.43
N ALA A 169 -10.73 -69.85 3.17
CA ALA A 169 -9.60 -70.20 4.03
C ALA A 169 -9.56 -69.39 5.33
N ASP A 170 -9.81 -68.07 5.25
CA ASP A 170 -9.88 -67.19 6.42
C ASP A 170 -11.00 -67.64 7.38
N ILE A 171 -12.19 -67.93 6.83
CA ILE A 171 -13.34 -68.43 7.59
C ILE A 171 -13.02 -69.77 8.28
N LEU A 172 -12.30 -70.66 7.60
CA LEU A 172 -11.90 -71.97 8.14
C LEU A 172 -10.86 -71.81 9.25
N ALA A 173 -9.87 -70.93 9.07
CA ALA A 173 -8.85 -70.65 10.08
C ALA A 173 -9.47 -70.10 11.38
N LEU A 174 -10.41 -69.15 11.27
CA LEU A 174 -11.15 -68.60 12.41
C LEU A 174 -11.97 -69.68 13.15
N LYS A 175 -12.65 -70.55 12.41
CA LYS A 175 -13.37 -71.72 12.98
C LYS A 175 -12.44 -72.74 13.65
N GLN A 176 -11.19 -72.86 13.19
CA GLN A 176 -10.20 -73.71 13.86
C GLN A 176 -9.62 -73.04 15.12
N LEU A 177 -9.47 -71.71 15.15
CA LEU A 177 -8.96 -70.96 16.30
C LEU A 177 -9.94 -70.94 17.48
N TYR A 178 -11.23 -70.71 17.20
CA TYR A 178 -12.27 -70.45 18.20
C TYR A 178 -13.30 -71.59 18.36
N GLY A 179 -13.16 -72.64 17.54
CA GLY A 179 -14.16 -73.69 17.37
C GLY A 179 -15.18 -73.30 16.30
N GLN A 180 -15.84 -74.31 15.72
CA GLN A 180 -17.16 -74.05 15.16
C GLN A 180 -18.09 -73.81 16.33
N ASP A 181 -18.89 -72.75 16.25
CA ASP A 181 -20.15 -72.73 16.97
C ASP A 181 -20.96 -73.96 16.55
N THR A 182 -21.09 -74.91 17.47
CA THR A 182 -21.81 -76.17 17.28
C THR A 182 -23.30 -76.03 17.54
N ASN A 183 -23.76 -74.90 18.09
CA ASN A 183 -25.15 -74.67 18.41
C ASN A 183 -25.61 -73.21 18.18
N PRO A 184 -25.42 -72.65 16.97
CA PRO A 184 -26.10 -71.43 16.59
C PRO A 184 -27.59 -71.76 16.50
N ASP A 185 -28.34 -71.37 17.52
CA ASP A 185 -29.79 -71.46 17.53
C ASP A 185 -30.32 -70.90 16.18
N PRO A 186 -31.16 -71.66 15.45
CA PRO A 186 -31.81 -71.16 14.24
C PRO A 186 -32.49 -69.80 14.45
N GLU A 187 -33.02 -69.53 15.65
CA GLU A 187 -33.61 -68.24 16.01
C GLU A 187 -32.54 -67.12 16.05
N GLU A 188 -31.37 -67.35 16.65
CA GLU A 188 -30.26 -66.39 16.71
C GLU A 188 -29.76 -66.02 15.30
N ARG A 189 -29.62 -67.02 14.41
CA ARG A 189 -29.25 -66.79 13.00
C ARG A 189 -30.27 -65.93 12.28
N GLU A 190 -31.56 -66.21 12.46
CA GLU A 190 -32.63 -65.40 11.87
C GLU A 190 -32.62 -63.97 12.42
N LYS A 191 -32.33 -63.80 13.72
CA LYS A 191 -32.21 -62.51 14.42
C LYS A 191 -31.06 -61.67 13.85
N ILE A 192 -29.90 -62.28 13.59
CA ILE A 192 -28.76 -61.60 12.95
C ILE A 192 -29.11 -61.19 11.50
N LEU A 193 -29.72 -62.08 10.72
CA LEU A 193 -30.13 -61.78 9.35
C LEU A 193 -31.17 -60.64 9.28
N LYS A 194 -32.16 -60.65 10.19
CA LYS A 194 -33.15 -59.56 10.34
C LYS A 194 -32.46 -58.23 10.70
N ARG A 195 -31.49 -58.23 11.62
CA ARG A 195 -30.69 -57.04 11.97
C ARG A 195 -29.90 -56.50 10.76
N GLN A 196 -29.29 -57.37 9.94
CA GLN A 196 -28.59 -56.97 8.72
C GLN A 196 -29.56 -56.30 7.72
N GLN A 197 -30.69 -56.94 7.42
CA GLN A 197 -31.71 -56.37 6.51
C GLN A 197 -32.29 -55.04 7.02
N GLU A 198 -32.48 -54.90 8.34
CA GLU A 198 -32.94 -53.64 8.93
C GLU A 198 -31.88 -52.54 8.83
N ARG A 199 -30.61 -52.87 9.03
CA ARG A 199 -29.46 -51.95 8.84
C ARG A 199 -29.34 -51.52 7.38
N GLU A 200 -29.50 -52.43 6.41
CA GLU A 200 -29.54 -52.07 4.98
C GLU A 200 -30.70 -51.14 4.64
N LYS A 201 -31.91 -51.42 5.14
CA LYS A 201 -33.07 -50.50 4.98
C LYS A 201 -32.79 -49.12 5.59
N LYS A 202 -32.19 -49.05 6.78
CA LYS A 202 -31.78 -47.79 7.43
C LYS A 202 -30.70 -47.05 6.62
N ARG A 203 -29.72 -47.75 6.05
CA ARG A 203 -28.72 -47.18 5.12
C ARG A 203 -29.36 -46.58 3.88
N GLU A 204 -30.30 -47.27 3.25
CA GLU A 204 -30.99 -46.75 2.07
C GLU A 204 -31.88 -45.54 2.38
N VAL A 205 -32.47 -45.48 3.58
CA VAL A 205 -33.16 -44.26 4.06
C VAL A 205 -32.15 -43.12 4.28
N ARG A 206 -31.04 -43.35 5.00
CA ARG A 206 -29.97 -42.36 5.22
C ARG A 206 -29.41 -41.82 3.91
N LYS A 207 -29.12 -42.68 2.92
CA LYS A 207 -28.67 -42.28 1.57
C LYS A 207 -29.69 -41.40 0.85
N LYS A 208 -30.98 -41.74 0.90
CA LYS A 208 -32.05 -40.94 0.27
C LYS A 208 -32.18 -39.57 0.95
N GLU A 209 -32.08 -39.52 2.27
CA GLU A 209 -32.10 -38.26 3.02
C GLU A 209 -30.87 -37.40 2.74
N GLN A 210 -29.67 -37.97 2.78
CA GLN A 210 -28.43 -37.27 2.46
C GLN A 210 -28.44 -36.74 1.01
N LYS A 211 -28.98 -37.49 0.05
CA LYS A 211 -29.19 -37.03 -1.33
C LYS A 211 -30.17 -35.85 -1.39
N LYS A 212 -31.27 -35.88 -0.61
CA LYS A 212 -32.22 -34.77 -0.50
C LYS A 212 -31.58 -33.52 0.14
N GLN A 213 -30.76 -33.69 1.18
CA GLN A 213 -30.01 -32.61 1.82
C GLN A 213 -29.00 -31.97 0.86
N ARG A 214 -28.21 -32.78 0.13
CA ARG A 214 -27.27 -32.28 -0.90
C ARG A 214 -27.98 -31.50 -2.00
N ALA A 215 -29.10 -32.00 -2.50
CA ALA A 215 -29.91 -31.30 -3.52
C ALA A 215 -30.47 -29.95 -2.99
N ALA A 216 -30.89 -29.89 -1.72
CA ALA A 216 -31.36 -28.65 -1.10
C ALA A 216 -30.20 -27.64 -0.89
N GLN A 217 -29.02 -28.11 -0.50
CA GLN A 217 -27.80 -27.28 -0.41
C GLN A 217 -27.42 -26.71 -1.77
N GLU A 218 -27.39 -27.54 -2.82
CA GLU A 218 -27.07 -27.10 -4.18
C GLU A 218 -28.07 -26.04 -4.69
N GLN A 219 -29.37 -26.22 -4.43
CA GLN A 219 -30.38 -25.21 -4.75
C GLN A 219 -30.17 -23.89 -4.00
N ALA A 220 -29.81 -23.93 -2.72
CA ALA A 220 -29.50 -22.74 -1.93
C ALA A 220 -28.23 -22.02 -2.45
N GLU A 221 -27.19 -22.77 -2.82
CA GLU A 221 -25.98 -22.21 -3.43
C GLU A 221 -26.26 -21.57 -4.80
N GLN A 222 -27.09 -22.20 -5.63
CA GLN A 222 -27.51 -21.61 -6.91
C GLN A 222 -28.31 -20.31 -6.73
N LEU A 223 -29.16 -20.21 -5.70
CA LEU A 223 -29.87 -18.98 -5.35
C LEU A 223 -28.91 -17.87 -4.87
N LEU A 224 -27.99 -18.21 -3.97
CA LEU A 224 -26.96 -17.27 -3.50
C LEU A 224 -26.03 -16.81 -4.64
N ALA A 225 -25.70 -17.69 -5.59
CA ALA A 225 -24.92 -17.34 -6.77
C ALA A 225 -25.66 -16.38 -7.71
N LYS A 226 -26.97 -16.58 -7.90
CA LYS A 226 -27.83 -15.62 -8.64
C LYS A 226 -27.90 -14.28 -7.94
N GLU A 227 -28.07 -14.25 -6.62
CA GLU A 227 -28.11 -13.00 -5.86
C GLU A 227 -26.77 -12.25 -5.90
N ARG A 228 -25.64 -12.95 -5.76
CA ARG A 228 -24.30 -12.38 -5.91
C ARG A 228 -24.11 -11.72 -7.28
N LYS A 229 -24.54 -12.37 -8.37
CA LYS A 229 -24.51 -11.79 -9.73
C LYS A 229 -25.38 -10.54 -9.83
N ARG A 230 -26.58 -10.53 -9.26
CA ARG A 230 -27.46 -9.34 -9.25
C ARG A 230 -26.81 -8.17 -8.50
N ARG A 231 -26.27 -8.42 -7.30
CA ARG A 231 -25.54 -7.39 -6.51
C ARG A 231 -24.31 -6.86 -7.26
N GLN A 232 -23.57 -7.71 -8.00
CA GLN A 232 -22.45 -7.27 -8.83
C GLN A 232 -22.91 -6.36 -9.99
N GLN A 233 -24.04 -6.68 -10.64
CA GLN A 233 -24.64 -5.82 -11.67
C GLN A 233 -25.09 -4.47 -11.08
N GLU A 234 -25.80 -4.48 -9.95
CA GLU A 234 -26.22 -3.25 -9.24
C GLU A 234 -25.02 -2.36 -8.86
N VAL A 235 -23.89 -2.94 -8.43
CA VAL A 235 -22.65 -2.21 -8.14
C VAL A 235 -22.02 -1.64 -9.42
N GLN A 236 -21.97 -2.41 -10.51
CA GLN A 236 -21.43 -1.95 -11.79
C GLN A 236 -22.27 -0.80 -12.38
N GLU A 237 -23.59 -0.88 -12.31
CA GLU A 237 -24.50 0.18 -12.75
C GLU A 237 -24.31 1.47 -11.94
N ARG A 238 -24.17 1.36 -10.61
CA ARG A 238 -23.85 2.51 -9.74
C ARG A 238 -22.48 3.12 -10.07
N ALA A 239 -21.46 2.29 -10.32
CA ALA A 239 -20.14 2.78 -10.74
C ALA A 239 -20.19 3.49 -12.10
N ASN A 240 -20.91 2.94 -13.07
CA ASN A 240 -21.13 3.54 -14.39
C ASN A 240 -21.90 4.87 -14.29
N LYS A 241 -22.91 4.96 -13.41
CA LYS A 241 -23.66 6.19 -13.15
C LYS A 241 -22.75 7.28 -12.55
N LEU A 242 -21.97 6.93 -11.52
CA LEU A 242 -21.04 7.86 -10.88
C LEU A 242 -19.93 8.33 -11.85
N ALA A 243 -19.46 7.46 -12.75
CA ALA A 243 -18.51 7.84 -13.79
C ALA A 243 -19.09 8.91 -14.74
N ARG A 244 -20.33 8.74 -15.21
CA ARG A 244 -21.02 9.74 -16.04
C ARG A 244 -21.25 11.06 -15.31
N GLU A 245 -21.64 11.01 -14.03
CA GLU A 245 -21.80 12.20 -13.20
C GLU A 245 -20.49 12.97 -13.04
N ARG A 246 -19.36 12.26 -12.84
CA ARG A 246 -18.01 12.87 -12.81
C ARG A 246 -17.59 13.46 -14.16
N GLU A 247 -17.90 12.80 -15.27
CA GLU A 247 -17.60 13.30 -16.62
C GLU A 247 -18.35 14.62 -16.91
N ILE A 248 -19.64 14.69 -16.53
CA ILE A 248 -20.45 15.90 -16.63
C ILE A 248 -19.87 17.02 -15.75
N ALA A 249 -19.50 16.73 -14.50
CA ALA A 249 -18.90 17.71 -13.60
C ALA A 249 -17.55 18.25 -14.13
N LEU A 250 -16.68 17.38 -14.63
CA LEU A 250 -15.40 17.76 -15.23
C LEU A 250 -15.60 18.65 -16.46
N ARG A 251 -16.60 18.37 -17.30
CA ARG A 251 -16.93 19.22 -18.44
C ARG A 251 -17.43 20.61 -18.02
N GLN A 252 -18.26 20.68 -16.98
CA GLN A 252 -18.72 21.96 -16.42
C GLN A 252 -17.56 22.78 -15.82
N GLU A 253 -16.63 22.12 -15.14
CA GLU A 253 -15.40 22.74 -14.62
C GLU A 253 -14.51 23.28 -15.75
N GLN A 254 -14.28 22.50 -16.81
CA GLN A 254 -13.54 22.94 -17.99
C GLN A 254 -14.19 24.13 -18.70
N GLU A 255 -15.52 24.15 -18.83
CA GLU A 255 -16.25 25.30 -19.38
C GLU A 255 -16.14 26.54 -18.48
N TRP A 256 -16.18 26.38 -17.16
CA TRP A 256 -15.95 27.47 -16.20
C TRP A 256 -14.53 28.04 -16.29
N ILE A 257 -13.50 27.19 -16.31
CA ILE A 257 -12.09 27.61 -16.49
C ILE A 257 -11.94 28.38 -17.81
N ARG A 258 -12.54 27.89 -18.90
CA ARG A 258 -12.52 28.56 -20.21
C ARG A 258 -13.19 29.94 -20.19
N LEU A 259 -14.28 30.09 -19.44
CA LEU A 259 -14.96 31.39 -19.27
C LEU A 259 -14.16 32.36 -18.40
N GLU A 260 -13.53 31.89 -17.32
CA GLU A 260 -12.71 32.75 -16.47
C GLU A 260 -11.41 33.16 -17.19
N GLN A 261 -10.77 32.28 -17.96
CA GLN A 261 -9.64 32.66 -18.82
C GLN A 261 -10.03 33.74 -19.85
N LYS A 262 -11.23 33.68 -20.44
CA LYS A 262 -11.74 34.76 -21.30
C LYS A 262 -11.90 36.08 -20.55
N ARG A 263 -12.38 36.05 -19.29
CA ARG A 263 -12.50 37.25 -18.44
C ARG A 263 -11.14 37.83 -18.07
N VAL A 264 -10.17 36.99 -17.70
CA VAL A 264 -8.78 37.39 -17.41
C VAL A 264 -8.14 38.01 -18.65
N ASN A 265 -8.25 37.38 -19.81
CA ASN A 265 -7.73 37.92 -21.07
C ASN A 265 -8.38 39.27 -21.43
N LYS A 266 -9.70 39.41 -21.26
CA LYS A 266 -10.40 40.69 -21.47
C LYS A 266 -9.94 41.78 -20.50
N ARG A 267 -9.72 41.46 -19.22
CA ARG A 267 -9.15 42.38 -18.23
C ARG A 267 -7.71 42.77 -18.57
N ARG A 268 -6.90 41.84 -19.06
CA ARG A 268 -5.53 42.08 -19.51
C ARG A 268 -5.50 43.03 -20.72
N ALA A 269 -6.24 42.74 -21.78
CA ALA A 269 -6.33 43.62 -22.96
C ALA A 269 -6.84 45.03 -22.61
N ALA A 270 -7.78 45.15 -21.66
CA ALA A 270 -8.24 46.45 -21.17
C ALA A 270 -7.16 47.23 -20.38
N ARG A 271 -6.26 46.54 -19.68
CA ARG A 271 -5.10 47.17 -19.01
C ARG A 271 -4.06 47.60 -20.04
N GLU A 272 -3.69 46.73 -20.98
CA GLU A 272 -2.73 47.01 -22.04
C GLU A 272 -3.19 48.22 -22.89
N ALA A 273 -4.47 48.29 -23.27
CA ALA A 273 -5.02 49.46 -23.98
C ALA A 273 -5.07 50.75 -23.13
N ALA A 274 -5.26 50.64 -21.81
CA ALA A 274 -5.23 51.80 -20.91
C ALA A 274 -3.79 52.30 -20.68
N GLU A 275 -2.82 51.40 -20.65
CA GLU A 275 -1.38 51.69 -20.56
C GLU A 275 -0.86 52.32 -21.86
N GLU A 276 -1.22 51.78 -23.03
CA GLU A 276 -0.94 52.38 -24.32
C GLU A 276 -1.52 53.80 -24.43
N LYS A 277 -2.77 54.01 -23.97
CA LYS A 277 -3.37 55.35 -23.93
C LYS A 277 -2.61 56.31 -23.02
N ARG A 278 -2.12 55.85 -21.85
CA ARG A 278 -1.26 56.66 -20.97
C ARG A 278 0.06 56.99 -21.63
N GLN A 279 0.69 56.03 -22.30
CA GLN A 279 1.96 56.23 -22.99
C GLN A 279 1.84 57.29 -24.10
N ARG A 280 0.79 57.21 -24.93
CA ARG A 280 0.48 58.25 -25.94
C ARG A 280 0.29 59.63 -25.31
N GLN A 281 -0.40 59.73 -24.17
CA GLN A 281 -0.57 61.00 -23.43
C GLN A 281 0.76 61.54 -22.86
N ILE A 282 1.68 60.68 -22.44
CA ILE A 282 3.02 61.07 -21.99
C ILE A 282 3.84 61.59 -23.19
N GLU A 283 3.80 60.90 -24.33
CA GLU A 283 4.49 61.33 -25.55
C GLU A 283 3.94 62.64 -26.13
N GLU A 284 2.62 62.86 -26.09
CA GLU A 284 2.00 64.14 -26.47
C GLU A 284 2.47 65.28 -25.55
N ARG A 285 2.50 65.05 -24.23
CA ARG A 285 3.03 66.05 -23.27
C ARG A 285 4.51 66.33 -23.49
N ALA A 286 5.33 65.30 -23.70
CA ALA A 286 6.75 65.48 -23.98
C ALA A 286 7.01 66.26 -25.28
N LYS A 287 6.18 66.07 -26.31
CA LYS A 287 6.22 66.87 -27.56
C LYS A 287 5.81 68.33 -27.33
N GLU A 288 4.79 68.57 -26.51
CA GLU A 288 4.34 69.91 -26.14
C GLU A 288 5.41 70.65 -25.30
N GLU A 289 5.96 69.99 -24.28
CA GLU A 289 7.06 70.49 -23.47
C GLU A 289 8.30 70.80 -24.33
N ALA A 290 8.66 69.92 -25.27
CA ALA A 290 9.75 70.18 -26.22
C ALA A 290 9.46 71.39 -27.13
N ARG A 291 8.20 71.62 -27.54
CA ARG A 291 7.83 72.82 -28.29
C ARG A 291 7.98 74.08 -27.45
N ILE A 292 7.51 74.07 -26.21
CA ILE A 292 7.63 75.18 -25.25
C ILE A 292 9.10 75.50 -24.97
N VAL A 293 9.95 74.50 -24.75
CA VAL A 293 11.40 74.68 -24.55
C VAL A 293 12.04 75.32 -25.79
N LYS A 294 11.68 74.88 -27.00
CA LYS A 294 12.18 75.46 -28.25
C LYS A 294 11.71 76.91 -28.44
N GLU A 295 10.44 77.22 -28.17
CA GLU A 295 9.90 78.58 -28.23
C GLU A 295 10.62 79.51 -27.23
N HIS A 296 10.88 79.02 -26.00
CA HIS A 296 11.63 79.76 -24.99
C HIS A 296 13.11 79.94 -25.36
N GLU A 297 13.74 78.94 -25.98
CA GLU A 297 15.12 79.08 -26.49
C GLU A 297 15.19 80.07 -27.67
N GLU A 298 14.22 80.07 -28.59
CA GLU A 298 14.12 81.08 -29.65
C GLU A 298 13.93 82.49 -29.08
N GLN A 299 13.09 82.67 -28.05
CA GLN A 299 12.96 83.94 -27.33
C GLN A 299 14.27 84.37 -26.64
N TRP A 300 14.97 83.43 -26.02
CA TRP A 300 16.27 83.69 -25.36
C TRP A 300 17.34 84.15 -26.37
N GLN A 301 17.40 83.52 -27.55
CA GLN A 301 18.33 83.95 -28.61
C GLN A 301 17.96 85.34 -29.15
N ARG A 302 16.67 85.68 -29.28
CA ARG A 302 16.23 87.05 -29.65
C ARG A 302 16.68 88.07 -28.62
N MET A 303 16.42 87.85 -27.33
CA MET A 303 16.88 88.75 -26.26
C MET A 303 18.41 88.89 -26.22
N LYS A 304 19.14 87.81 -26.49
CA LYS A 304 20.61 87.82 -26.55
C LYS A 304 21.12 88.65 -27.74
N GLU A 305 20.46 88.56 -28.88
CA GLU A 305 20.77 89.33 -30.09
C GLU A 305 20.41 90.81 -29.93
N GLU A 306 19.23 91.13 -29.38
CA GLU A 306 18.84 92.50 -29.01
C GLU A 306 19.84 93.12 -28.03
N ARG A 307 20.28 92.35 -27.03
CA ARG A 307 21.33 92.78 -26.09
C ARG A 307 22.66 93.03 -26.80
N ARG A 308 23.05 92.17 -27.75
CA ARG A 308 24.26 92.37 -28.56
C ARG A 308 24.17 93.65 -29.39
N GLN A 309 23.02 93.92 -30.01
CA GLN A 309 22.76 95.13 -30.76
C GLN A 309 22.81 96.38 -29.87
N MET A 310 22.17 96.36 -28.69
CA MET A 310 22.27 97.44 -27.70
C MET A 310 23.72 97.66 -27.21
N GLU A 311 24.50 96.60 -27.00
CA GLU A 311 25.91 96.72 -26.62
C GLU A 311 26.77 97.29 -27.77
N GLU A 312 26.52 96.93 -29.03
CA GLU A 312 27.12 97.55 -30.20
C GLU A 312 26.72 99.01 -30.38
N GLU A 313 25.47 99.38 -30.13
CA GLU A 313 25.00 100.78 -30.16
C GLU A 313 25.62 101.62 -29.06
N ARG A 314 25.69 101.11 -27.81
CA ARG A 314 26.41 101.77 -26.72
C ARG A 314 27.89 101.93 -27.05
N LYS A 315 28.51 100.96 -27.70
CA LYS A 315 29.91 101.04 -28.18
C LYS A 315 30.07 102.10 -29.28
N LYS A 316 29.13 102.19 -30.23
CA LYS A 316 29.10 103.24 -31.27
C LYS A 316 28.87 104.63 -30.68
N GLN A 317 27.99 104.78 -29.68
CA GLN A 317 27.83 106.03 -28.91
C GLN A 317 29.11 106.40 -28.17
N TRP A 318 29.77 105.42 -27.54
CA TRP A 318 31.01 105.65 -26.80
C TRP A 318 32.16 106.10 -27.69
N GLU A 319 32.33 105.49 -28.87
CA GLU A 319 33.32 105.95 -29.85
C GLU A 319 32.96 107.35 -30.39
N ARG A 320 31.69 107.69 -30.65
CA ARG A 320 31.31 109.08 -30.99
C ARG A 320 31.67 110.06 -29.88
N ILE A 321 31.37 109.75 -28.62
CA ILE A 321 31.74 110.60 -27.45
C ILE A 321 33.27 110.76 -27.35
N LYS A 322 34.02 109.71 -27.69
CA LYS A 322 35.48 109.68 -27.65
C LYS A 322 36.10 110.47 -28.82
N GLU A 323 35.52 110.39 -30.02
CA GLU A 323 35.85 111.24 -31.17
C GLU A 323 35.51 112.70 -30.89
N GLU A 324 34.34 112.99 -30.34
CA GLU A 324 33.91 114.34 -29.96
C GLU A 324 34.84 114.94 -28.88
N ARG A 325 35.25 114.15 -27.88
CA ARG A 325 36.28 114.54 -26.91
C ARG A 325 37.64 114.77 -27.57
N ALA A 326 38.05 113.93 -28.52
CA ALA A 326 39.29 114.11 -29.25
C ALA A 326 39.25 115.35 -30.16
N GLN A 327 38.11 115.65 -30.76
CA GLN A 327 37.89 116.84 -31.58
C GLN A 327 37.87 118.11 -30.71
N ARG A 328 37.10 118.15 -29.62
CA ARG A 328 37.15 119.24 -28.63
C ARG A 328 38.57 119.43 -28.08
N LYS A 329 39.35 118.36 -27.91
CA LYS A 329 40.77 118.47 -27.54
C LYS A 329 41.60 119.10 -28.65
N ARG A 330 41.42 118.73 -29.93
CA ARG A 330 42.10 119.40 -31.06
C ARG A 330 41.69 120.86 -31.20
N GLU A 331 40.42 121.19 -31.00
CA GLU A 331 39.90 122.56 -31.01
C GLU A 331 40.51 123.37 -29.85
N TYR A 332 40.57 122.79 -28.64
CA TYR A 332 41.25 123.38 -27.49
C TYR A 332 42.76 123.54 -27.73
N ASP A 333 43.44 122.55 -28.31
CA ASP A 333 44.87 122.60 -28.64
C ASP A 333 45.15 123.66 -29.73
N GLN A 334 44.22 123.85 -30.69
CA GLN A 334 44.26 124.91 -31.70
C GLN A 334 43.95 126.30 -31.13
N GLU A 335 43.02 126.41 -30.18
CA GLU A 335 42.75 127.66 -29.47
C GLU A 335 43.92 128.00 -28.55
N TYR A 336 44.54 126.99 -27.93
CA TYR A 336 45.74 127.12 -27.11
C TYR A 336 46.95 127.54 -27.93
N THR A 337 47.19 126.99 -29.13
CA THR A 337 48.24 127.48 -30.03
C THR A 337 47.94 128.88 -30.55
N LYS A 338 46.69 129.21 -30.95
CA LYS A 338 46.33 130.59 -31.31
C LYS A 338 46.55 131.58 -30.17
N ARG A 339 46.10 131.25 -28.94
CA ARG A 339 46.37 132.05 -27.74
C ARG A 339 47.86 132.12 -27.40
N ARG A 340 48.63 131.08 -27.68
CA ARG A 340 50.09 131.06 -27.49
C ARG A 340 50.80 131.94 -28.52
N GLU A 341 50.47 131.83 -29.80
CA GLU A 341 51.01 132.67 -30.88
C GLU A 341 50.63 134.14 -30.68
N GLN A 342 49.41 134.41 -30.23
CA GLN A 342 48.98 135.75 -29.82
C GLN A 342 49.81 136.26 -28.63
N ARG A 343 50.01 135.44 -27.59
CA ARG A 343 50.89 135.79 -26.45
C ARG A 343 52.38 135.87 -26.83
N GLU A 344 52.86 135.17 -27.86
CA GLU A 344 54.22 135.28 -28.37
C GLU A 344 54.41 136.55 -29.22
N ARG A 345 53.39 136.99 -29.97
CA ARG A 345 53.36 138.33 -30.58
C ARG A 345 53.36 139.42 -29.51
N GLU A 346 52.48 139.31 -28.51
CA GLU A 346 52.39 140.26 -27.38
C GLU A 346 53.66 140.25 -26.49
N ARG A 347 54.39 139.13 -26.40
CA ARG A 347 55.67 139.03 -25.66
C ARG A 347 56.88 139.54 -26.45
N ASN A 348 56.89 139.44 -27.78
CA ASN A 348 57.99 139.99 -28.58
C ASN A 348 57.96 141.54 -28.65
N GLU A 349 56.82 142.18 -28.36
CA GLU A 349 56.74 143.66 -28.25
C GLU A 349 57.19 144.21 -26.88
N LYS A 350 57.30 143.41 -25.82
CA LYS A 350 57.64 143.89 -24.47
C LYS A 350 58.74 143.07 -23.79
N LYS A 351 59.98 143.55 -23.98
CA LYS A 351 61.20 143.04 -23.33
C LYS A 351 61.16 143.17 -21.80
N LEU A 352 61.56 142.07 -21.14
CA LEU A 352 62.27 142.01 -19.85
C LEU A 352 61.48 142.48 -18.59
N PRO A 353 61.93 142.12 -17.37
CA PRO A 353 61.93 140.75 -16.84
C PRO A 353 61.35 140.72 -15.39
N ALA A 354 61.67 139.67 -14.62
CA ALA A 354 61.40 139.56 -13.17
C ALA A 354 59.89 139.29 -12.82
N GLU A 355 59.49 138.67 -11.70
CA GLU A 355 60.23 137.96 -10.65
C GLU A 355 59.27 137.10 -9.78
N ASN A 356 59.75 135.96 -9.25
CA ASN A 356 59.63 135.54 -7.83
C ASN A 356 58.30 134.98 -7.21
N TYR A 357 58.44 134.26 -6.07
CA TYR A 357 57.44 133.68 -5.11
C TYR A 357 56.61 132.43 -5.55
N LEU A 358 56.65 131.26 -4.85
CA LEU A 358 56.10 130.85 -3.52
C LEU A 358 54.55 130.70 -3.51
N ALA A 359 53.86 129.75 -2.84
CA ALA A 359 54.24 128.62 -1.95
C ALA A 359 53.06 127.60 -1.82
N GLN A 360 53.29 126.46 -1.13
CA GLN A 360 52.32 125.68 -0.30
C GLN A 360 51.04 125.08 -0.97
N ASP A 361 50.22 124.22 -0.33
CA ASP A 361 50.36 123.08 0.61
C ASP A 361 48.93 122.49 0.85
N MET A 362 48.80 121.40 1.63
CA MET A 362 47.57 120.84 2.25
C MET A 362 46.59 120.08 1.30
N SER A 363 46.31 118.78 1.53
CA SER A 363 45.33 118.18 2.49
C SER A 363 43.86 118.32 2.03
N SER A 364 42.89 117.43 2.31
CA SER A 364 42.82 116.08 2.93
C SER A 364 41.34 115.57 2.83
N PHE A 365 40.94 114.53 3.59
CA PHE A 365 39.56 114.01 3.79
C PHE A 365 38.89 113.28 2.59
N THR A 366 38.42 112.02 2.62
CA THR A 366 37.79 111.06 3.57
C THR A 366 36.27 111.15 3.78
N PHE A 367 35.65 109.95 3.80
CA PHE A 367 34.33 109.47 4.33
C PHE A 367 33.37 108.84 3.27
N HIS A 368 32.47 107.89 3.59
CA HIS A 368 32.52 106.64 4.40
C HIS A 368 31.18 105.85 4.25
N SER A 369 31.13 104.60 4.74
CA SER A 369 29.90 103.85 5.11
C SER A 369 29.01 103.32 3.95
N SER A 370 28.15 102.29 4.11
CA SER A 370 28.03 101.17 5.08
C SER A 370 26.83 100.23 4.73
N LEU A 371 26.57 99.19 5.55
CA LEU A 371 25.31 98.42 5.73
C LEU A 371 24.94 97.34 4.67
N GLN A 372 24.26 96.21 4.98
CA GLN A 372 24.15 95.35 6.20
C GLN A 372 23.37 94.02 5.90
N GLY A 373 23.46 92.99 6.76
CA GLY A 373 22.52 91.84 6.88
C GLY A 373 22.96 90.49 6.24
N SER A 374 22.88 89.25 6.80
CA SER A 374 22.08 88.55 7.86
C SER A 374 20.79 87.85 7.35
N PHE A 375 20.32 86.67 7.81
CA PHE A 375 20.68 85.82 8.97
C PHE A 375 20.07 84.37 8.90
N GLN A 376 20.73 83.33 9.49
CA GLN A 376 20.20 81.97 9.88
C GLN A 376 19.60 81.02 8.80
N GLY A 377 19.56 79.68 8.94
CA GLY A 377 20.14 78.74 9.93
C GLY A 377 19.49 77.32 9.94
N ARG A 378 20.01 76.38 10.76
CA ARG A 378 19.41 75.08 11.23
C ARG A 378 19.20 73.93 10.20
N LEU A 379 19.14 72.62 10.54
CA LEU A 379 19.56 71.74 11.67
C LEU A 379 19.31 70.24 11.27
N ILE A 380 19.97 69.25 11.94
CA ILE A 380 19.49 67.85 12.19
C ILE A 380 19.42 66.89 10.95
N ASN A 381 19.82 65.60 10.96
CA ASN A 381 20.33 64.71 12.03
C ASN A 381 21.34 63.64 11.53
N ARG A 382 22.07 63.03 12.48
CA ARG A 382 22.68 61.67 12.35
C ARG A 382 21.71 60.58 12.82
N ASN A 383 21.99 59.34 12.39
CA ASN A 383 21.88 58.04 13.11
C ASN A 383 22.19 56.97 12.02
N ASP A 384 23.23 56.12 12.05
CA ASP A 384 23.88 55.32 13.10
C ASP A 384 23.01 54.22 13.74
N GLU A 385 23.55 52.99 13.75
CA GLU A 385 23.19 51.82 14.59
C GLU A 385 21.81 51.14 14.35
N GLN A 386 21.53 49.87 14.68
CA GLN A 386 22.35 48.69 15.04
C GLN A 386 21.51 47.38 14.86
N SER A 387 22.21 46.26 14.64
CA SER A 387 22.11 44.96 15.36
C SER A 387 20.79 44.52 16.06
N HIS A 388 20.34 43.29 15.77
CA HIS A 388 19.99 42.17 16.71
C HIS A 388 19.18 41.10 15.92
N LYS A 389 19.58 39.81 15.80
CA LYS A 389 19.71 38.68 16.76
C LYS A 389 18.37 38.04 17.18
N GLY A 390 18.35 36.70 17.14
CA GLY A 390 17.24 35.79 17.51
C GLY A 390 16.91 34.87 16.32
N PHE A 391 17.33 33.60 16.22
CA PHE A 391 17.70 32.59 17.22
C PHE A 391 16.53 32.20 18.14
N PHE A 392 15.92 31.04 17.85
CA PHE A 392 15.22 30.07 18.72
C PHE A 392 14.56 29.06 17.74
N SER A 393 14.51 27.74 17.88
CA SER A 393 15.24 26.69 18.61
C SER A 393 14.42 25.40 18.44
N GLY A 394 15.04 24.22 18.40
CA GLY A 394 14.36 22.93 18.59
C GLY A 394 13.65 22.35 17.36
N GLY A 395 13.55 21.02 17.22
CA GLY A 395 14.16 20.00 18.07
C GLY A 395 13.64 18.59 17.80
N VAL A 396 14.58 17.66 17.55
CA VAL A 396 14.62 16.24 17.97
C VAL A 396 13.33 15.40 17.86
N SER A 397 13.34 14.41 16.96
CA SER A 397 13.26 12.94 17.25
C SER A 397 13.03 12.17 15.93
N LEU A 398 13.82 11.16 15.55
CA LEU A 398 14.01 9.82 16.14
C LEU A 398 12.77 8.93 16.14
N LEU A 399 12.65 8.16 15.05
CA LEU A 399 12.15 6.78 14.90
C LEU A 399 12.47 6.43 13.43
N GLY A 400 13.03 5.28 13.07
CA GLY A 400 13.12 4.03 13.81
C GLY A 400 12.67 2.93 12.86
N ASP A 401 13.65 2.21 12.30
CA ASP A 401 13.59 0.83 11.81
C ASP A 401 12.72 0.54 10.56
N ALA A 402 13.24 0.05 9.43
CA ALA A 402 14.08 -1.13 9.14
C ALA A 402 13.27 -2.42 8.89
N ALA A 403 13.83 -3.25 7.98
CA ALA A 403 13.40 -4.60 7.62
C ALA A 403 12.05 -4.78 6.87
N ASN A 404 11.84 -5.82 6.04
CA ASN A 404 12.72 -6.61 5.15
C ASN A 404 11.80 -7.50 4.25
N LEU A 405 12.40 -8.34 3.41
CA LEU A 405 11.86 -9.63 2.92
C LEU A 405 10.68 -9.63 1.92
N SER A 406 11.09 -9.79 0.66
CA SER A 406 10.68 -10.90 -0.23
C SER A 406 9.91 -12.05 0.42
N LEU A 407 8.82 -12.51 -0.22
CA LEU A 407 8.65 -13.93 -0.62
C LEU A 407 7.43 -14.15 -1.54
N ARG A 408 7.68 -14.85 -2.66
CA ARG A 408 6.76 -15.61 -3.55
C ARG A 408 5.72 -14.85 -4.37
#